data_AF-A0A9P1C532-F1
#
_entry.id   AF-A0A9P1C532-F1
#
_cell.length_a   1.000
_cell.length_b   1.000
_cell.length_c   1.000
_cell.angle_alpha   90.00
_cell.angle_beta   90.00
_cell.angle_gamma   90.00
#
_symmetry.space_group_name_H-M   'P 1'
#
loop_
_entity.id
_entity.type
_entity.pdbx_description
1 polymer ?
#
loop_
_entity_poly.entity_id
_entity_poly.type
_entity_poly.pdbx_seq_one_letter_code
_entity_poly.pdbx_strand_id
1 'polypeptide(L)'
;MSMITANRFGEVFSQRPEKGHELHDFSPATGYVGKKSVTVKVEGKDEVVEIDPELGPLVWTQDGSRCFSYLTTCDPCCYGAGGFRQDKNWLHMTSTEQTVQVHLVAKMNKRRRDLFALG
;
A
#
# COMPACT_ATOMS: atom_id res chain seq x y z
N MET A 1 21.03 34.11 12.18
CA MET A 1 21.69 35.01 11.21
C MET A 1 21.32 34.52 9.82
N SER A 2 20.55 35.29 9.06
CA SER A 2 20.11 34.93 7.70
C SER A 2 21.20 35.30 6.69
N MET A 3 21.62 34.35 5.84
CA MET A 3 22.61 34.60 4.79
C MET A 3 21.88 35.07 3.52
N ILE A 4 22.11 36.33 3.15
CA ILE A 4 21.61 36.91 1.91
C ILE A 4 22.73 36.78 0.87
N THR A 5 22.47 36.08 -0.24
CA THR A 5 23.41 36.00 -1.37
C THR A 5 22.74 36.63 -2.59
N ALA A 6 23.36 37.68 -3.12
CA ALA A 6 22.90 38.38 -4.32
C ALA A 6 23.50 37.74 -5.59
N ASN A 7 22.68 37.59 -6.63
CA ASN A 7 23.17 37.18 -7.95
C ASN A 7 23.73 38.40 -8.72
N ARG A 8 24.37 38.15 -9.87
CA ARG A 8 25.00 39.19 -10.73
C ARG A 8 24.03 40.22 -11.31
N PHE A 9 22.71 40.03 -11.12
CA PHE A 9 21.66 40.91 -11.61
C PHE A 9 21.01 41.75 -10.49
N GLY A 10 21.55 41.70 -9.26
CA GLY A 10 21.09 42.55 -8.16
C GLY A 10 19.77 42.12 -7.54
N GLU A 11 19.26 40.94 -7.88
CA GLU A 11 18.03 40.40 -7.28
C GLU A 11 18.35 39.76 -5.92
N VAL A 12 17.69 40.28 -4.88
CA VAL A 12 17.79 39.80 -3.50
C VAL A 12 16.75 38.70 -3.30
N PHE A 13 17.18 37.44 -3.38
CA PHE A 13 16.34 36.30 -3.03
C PHE A 13 16.56 35.93 -1.55
N SER A 14 15.49 35.98 -0.77
CA SER A 14 15.47 35.36 0.57
C SER A 14 15.47 33.85 0.38
N GLN A 15 16.60 33.19 0.61
CA GLN A 15 16.66 31.73 0.60
C GLN A 15 15.86 31.22 1.79
N ARG A 16 14.67 30.68 1.52
CA ARG A 16 13.93 29.87 2.50
C ARG A 16 14.80 28.65 2.80
N PRO A 17 15.15 28.37 4.06
CA PRO A 17 15.93 27.19 4.37
C PRO A 17 15.14 25.96 3.92
N GLU A 18 15.69 25.22 2.95
CA GLU A 18 15.16 23.92 2.58
C GLU A 18 15.30 23.03 3.81
N LYS A 19 14.17 22.65 4.40
CA LYS A 19 14.18 21.59 5.41
C LYS A 19 14.63 20.33 4.69
N GLY A 20 15.84 19.87 5.00
CA GLY A 20 16.31 18.57 4.55
C GLY A 20 15.25 17.52 4.89
N HIS A 21 14.73 16.84 3.88
CA HIS A 21 13.89 15.68 4.10
C HIS A 21 14.82 14.59 4.64
N GLU A 22 14.75 14.32 5.94
CA GLU A 22 15.41 13.15 6.51
C GLU A 22 14.80 11.90 5.87
N LEU A 23 15.57 11.26 5.00
CA LEU A 23 15.23 9.94 4.47
C LEU A 23 15.32 8.97 5.64
N HIS A 24 14.17 8.60 6.21
CA HIS A 24 14.12 7.51 7.17
C HIS A 24 14.37 6.19 6.45
N ASP A 25 15.25 5.37 7.01
CA ASP A 25 15.51 4.02 6.52
C ASP A 25 14.19 3.23 6.46
N PHE A 26 13.87 2.72 5.27
CA PHE A 26 12.74 1.83 5.10
C PHE A 26 13.05 0.52 5.82
N SER A 27 12.29 0.22 6.88
CA SER A 27 12.35 -1.07 7.55
C SER A 27 11.24 -1.99 7.03
N PRO A 28 11.56 -3.17 6.47
CA PRO A 28 10.57 -4.09 5.97
C PRO A 28 9.68 -4.62 7.10
N ALA A 29 8.40 -4.77 6.81
CA ALA A 29 7.44 -5.27 7.78
C ALA A 29 7.69 -6.74 8.14
N THR A 30 7.82 -7.03 9.43
CA THR A 30 8.05 -8.39 9.94
C THR A 30 6.78 -9.09 10.43
N GLY A 31 5.65 -8.37 10.49
CA GLY A 31 4.41 -8.84 11.14
C GLY A 31 3.75 -10.06 10.50
N TYR A 32 4.09 -10.36 9.24
CA TYR A 32 3.53 -11.48 8.47
C TYR A 32 4.59 -12.49 8.01
N VAL A 33 5.85 -12.32 8.41
CA VAL A 33 6.94 -13.24 8.05
C VAL A 33 6.64 -14.63 8.61
N GLY A 34 6.69 -15.64 7.75
CA GLY A 34 6.43 -17.05 8.12
C GLY A 34 4.96 -17.41 8.35
N LYS A 35 4.02 -16.45 8.20
CA LYS A 35 2.58 -16.73 8.31
C LYS A 35 2.04 -17.21 6.96
N LYS A 36 1.39 -18.38 6.97
CA LYS A 36 0.67 -18.92 5.79
C LYS A 36 -0.75 -18.39 5.69
N SER A 37 -1.34 -17.98 6.80
CA SER A 37 -2.68 -17.41 6.84
C SER A 37 -2.88 -16.54 8.08
N VAL A 38 -3.87 -15.64 8.01
CA VAL A 38 -4.31 -14.79 9.12
C VAL A 38 -5.84 -14.73 9.13
N THR A 39 -6.42 -14.89 10.31
CA THR A 39 -7.86 -14.72 10.54
C THR A 39 -8.16 -13.27 10.88
N VAL A 40 -9.08 -12.66 10.15
CA VAL A 40 -9.52 -11.27 10.32
C VAL A 40 -11.02 -11.23 10.56
N LYS A 41 -11.46 -10.46 11.56
CA LYS A 41 -12.89 -10.26 11.80
C LYS A 41 -13.46 -9.20 10.85
N VAL A 42 -14.39 -9.60 9.98
CA VAL A 42 -15.06 -8.73 9.01
C VAL A 42 -16.56 -8.73 9.28
N GLU A 43 -17.06 -7.62 9.84
CA GLU A 43 -18.47 -7.42 10.22
C GLU A 43 -18.99 -8.55 11.12
N GLY A 44 -18.21 -8.90 12.15
CA GLY A 44 -18.59 -9.90 13.15
C GLY A 44 -18.33 -11.36 12.75
N LYS A 45 -18.00 -11.65 11.49
CA LYS A 45 -17.61 -12.99 11.03
C LYS A 45 -16.09 -13.10 10.87
N ASP A 46 -15.54 -14.27 11.18
CA ASP A 46 -14.13 -14.56 10.98
C ASP A 46 -13.87 -14.93 9.51
N GLU A 47 -12.86 -14.29 8.91
CA GLU A 47 -12.44 -14.49 7.54
C GLU A 47 -10.97 -14.93 7.52
N VAL A 48 -10.68 -16.08 6.91
CA VAL A 48 -9.31 -16.57 6.77
C VAL A 48 -8.71 -16.06 5.47
N VAL A 49 -7.61 -15.31 5.58
CA VAL A 49 -6.82 -14.83 4.45
C VAL A 49 -5.54 -15.63 4.36
N GLU A 50 -5.33 -16.32 3.25
CA GLU A 50 -4.06 -16.96 2.93
C GLU A 50 -3.03 -15.90 2.51
N ILE A 51 -1.78 -16.09 2.92
CA ILE A 51 -0.68 -15.17 2.67
C ILE A 51 0.48 -15.93 2.02
N ASP A 52 0.90 -15.45 0.86
CA ASP A 52 2.18 -15.80 0.27
C ASP A 52 3.28 -14.89 0.86
N PRO A 53 4.43 -15.45 1.28
CA PRO A 53 5.48 -14.67 1.94
C PRO A 53 6.13 -13.62 1.03
N GLU A 54 6.12 -13.82 -0.29
CA GLU A 54 6.76 -12.93 -1.25
C GLU A 54 5.75 -11.99 -1.92
N LEU A 55 4.57 -12.52 -2.25
CA LEU A 55 3.57 -11.85 -3.08
C LEU A 55 2.41 -11.27 -2.27
N GLY A 56 2.23 -11.69 -1.01
CA GLY A 56 1.24 -11.15 -0.09
C GLY A 56 -0.11 -11.88 -0.09
N PRO A 57 -1.20 -11.22 0.29
CA PRO A 57 -2.49 -11.88 0.54
C PRO A 57 -3.20 -12.32 -0.75
N LEU A 58 -3.79 -13.52 -0.71
CA LEU A 58 -4.50 -14.11 -1.85
C LEU A 58 -5.97 -13.68 -1.89
N VAL A 59 -6.42 -13.31 -3.08
CA VAL A 59 -7.81 -12.92 -3.37
C VAL A 59 -8.47 -13.97 -4.25
N TRP A 60 -9.68 -14.40 -3.88
CA TRP A 60 -10.50 -15.31 -4.69
C TRP A 60 -11.03 -14.62 -5.92
N THR A 61 -10.80 -15.07 -7.14
CA THR A 61 -11.42 -14.50 -8.35
C THR A 61 -12.82 -15.08 -8.61
N GLN A 62 -13.56 -14.51 -9.57
CA GLN A 62 -14.95 -14.91 -9.84
C GLN A 62 -15.09 -16.33 -10.41
N ASP A 63 -14.06 -16.81 -11.09
CA ASP A 63 -13.90 -18.17 -11.58
C ASP A 63 -13.53 -19.17 -10.47
N GLY A 64 -13.39 -18.71 -9.23
CA GLY A 64 -12.95 -19.51 -8.09
C GLY A 64 -11.44 -19.76 -8.07
N SER A 65 -10.65 -19.18 -8.98
CA SER A 65 -9.19 -19.23 -8.87
C SER A 65 -8.69 -18.22 -7.82
N ARG A 66 -7.37 -18.15 -7.60
CA ARG A 66 -6.75 -17.25 -6.63
C ARG A 66 -5.71 -16.38 -7.32
N CYS A 67 -5.72 -15.09 -7.02
CA CYS A 67 -4.72 -14.14 -7.50
C CYS A 67 -4.14 -13.31 -6.36
N PHE A 68 -2.98 -12.69 -6.61
CA PHE A 68 -2.34 -11.80 -5.64
C PHE A 68 -2.92 -10.39 -5.71
N SER A 69 -3.01 -9.73 -4.56
CA SER A 69 -3.38 -8.33 -4.47
C SER A 69 -2.11 -7.46 -4.46
N TYR A 70 -2.14 -6.34 -5.18
CA TYR A 70 -1.13 -5.28 -5.07
C TYR A 70 -1.76 -4.06 -4.41
N LEU A 71 -0.97 -3.34 -3.60
CA LEU A 71 -1.41 -2.04 -3.11
C LEU A 71 -1.21 -1.04 -4.24
N THR A 72 -2.31 -0.73 -4.93
CA THR A 72 -2.33 0.29 -5.97
C THR A 72 -2.62 1.64 -5.35
N THR A 73 -1.68 2.58 -5.46
CA THR A 73 -1.95 4.00 -5.23
C THR A 73 -2.26 4.65 -6.57
N CYS A 74 -3.48 5.16 -6.73
CA CYS A 74 -3.83 6.04 -7.84
C CYS A 74 -3.65 7.49 -7.40
N ASP A 75 -3.04 8.30 -8.26
CA ASP A 75 -3.11 9.75 -8.11
C ASP A 75 -4.58 10.16 -8.37
N PRO A 76 -5.26 10.83 -7.42
CA PRO A 76 -6.68 11.14 -7.52
C PRO A 76 -7.05 12.06 -8.70
N CYS A 77 -6.07 12.62 -9.43
CA CYS A 77 -6.30 13.55 -10.53
C CYS A 77 -6.50 12.90 -11.92
N CYS A 78 -6.48 11.57 -12.04
CA CYS A 78 -6.42 10.91 -13.35
C CYS A 78 -7.77 10.38 -13.86
N TYR A 79 -8.80 11.22 -13.94
CA TYR A 79 -9.93 10.93 -14.84
C TYR A 79 -9.57 11.43 -16.25
N GLY A 80 -9.12 10.53 -17.12
CA GLY A 80 -9.06 10.78 -18.58
C GLY A 80 -7.69 10.67 -19.26
N ALA A 81 -6.59 10.74 -18.53
CA ALA A 81 -5.25 10.45 -19.06
C ALA A 81 -4.60 9.40 -18.15
N GLY A 82 -4.23 8.25 -18.72
CA GLY A 82 -3.77 7.06 -17.99
C GLY A 82 -2.83 7.40 -16.84
N GLY A 83 -3.40 7.46 -15.63
CA GLY A 83 -2.65 7.82 -14.44
C GLY A 83 -1.52 6.83 -14.21
N PHE A 84 -0.40 7.32 -13.66
CA PHE A 84 0.71 6.46 -13.28
C PHE A 84 0.24 5.55 -12.14
N ARG A 85 -0.19 4.34 -12.50
CA ARG A 85 -0.49 3.29 -11.56
C ARG A 85 0.81 2.89 -10.89
N GLN A 86 0.96 3.22 -9.61
CA GLN A 86 2.07 2.73 -8.81
C GLN A 86 1.57 1.55 -7.99
N ASP A 87 2.00 0.36 -8.40
CA ASP A 87 1.76 -0.86 -7.64
C ASP A 87 2.94 -1.09 -6.70
N LYS A 88 2.66 -1.06 -5.40
CA LYS A 88 3.67 -1.35 -4.38
C LYS A 88 3.71 -2.85 -4.12
N ASN A 89 4.91 -3.42 -4.16
CA ASN A 89 5.12 -4.84 -3.90
C ASN A 89 5.05 -5.15 -2.40
N TRP A 90 4.57 -6.33 -2.02
CA TRP A 90 4.31 -6.75 -0.63
C TRP A 90 5.55 -6.62 0.26
N LEU A 91 6.72 -7.02 -0.25
CA LEU A 91 8.01 -6.93 0.47
C LEU A 91 8.46 -5.49 0.73
N HIS A 92 7.94 -4.52 -0.04
CA HIS A 92 8.26 -3.10 0.11
C HIS A 92 7.19 -2.35 0.94
N MET A 93 6.21 -3.05 1.47
CA MET A 93 5.19 -2.45 2.33
C MET A 93 5.68 -2.32 3.77
N THR A 94 5.29 -1.20 4.39
CA THR A 94 5.33 -0.99 5.83
C THR A 94 4.35 -1.94 6.53
N SER A 95 4.51 -2.10 7.84
CA SER A 95 3.64 -2.96 8.65
C SER A 95 2.17 -2.54 8.54
N THR A 96 1.92 -1.23 8.52
CA THR A 96 0.58 -0.66 8.35
C THR A 96 0.00 -0.96 6.97
N GLU A 97 0.77 -0.77 5.90
CA GLU A 97 0.32 -1.06 4.54
C GLU A 97 -0.02 -2.55 4.38
N GLN A 98 0.83 -3.45 4.88
CA GLN A 98 0.55 -4.89 4.88
C GLN A 98 -0.73 -5.23 5.65
N THR A 99 -0.91 -4.60 6.82
CA THR A 99 -2.12 -4.79 7.63
C THR A 99 -3.36 -4.34 6.88
N VAL A 100 -3.35 -3.13 6.34
CA VAL A 100 -4.46 -2.57 5.55
C VAL A 100 -4.78 -3.49 4.37
N GLN A 101 -3.76 -3.98 3.66
CA GLN A 101 -3.99 -4.83 2.50
C GLN A 101 -4.61 -6.17 2.88
N VAL A 102 -4.19 -6.80 3.98
CA VAL A 102 -4.81 -8.03 4.50
C VAL A 102 -6.29 -7.78 4.84
N HIS A 103 -6.62 -6.65 5.48
CA HIS A 103 -8.00 -6.29 5.76
C HIS A 103 -8.84 -6.02 4.49
N LEU A 104 -8.24 -5.40 3.46
CA LEU A 104 -8.90 -5.19 2.16
C LEU A 104 -9.22 -6.53 1.49
N VAL A 105 -8.24 -7.44 1.45
CA VAL A 105 -8.42 -8.78 0.89
C VAL A 105 -9.47 -9.58 1.66
N ALA A 106 -9.47 -9.52 3.00
CA ALA A 106 -10.50 -10.17 3.82
C ALA A 106 -11.92 -9.71 3.43
N LYS A 107 -12.13 -8.40 3.27
CA LYS A 107 -13.43 -7.85 2.83
C LYS A 107 -13.80 -8.33 1.42
N MET A 108 -12.84 -8.35 0.49
CA MET A 108 -13.06 -8.83 -0.87
C MET A 108 -13.42 -10.32 -0.89
N ASN A 109 -12.67 -11.15 -0.16
CA ASN A 109 -12.89 -12.59 -0.09
C ASN A 109 -14.24 -12.92 0.54
N LYS A 110 -14.61 -12.26 1.64
CA LYS A 110 -15.95 -12.38 2.23
C LYS A 110 -17.03 -12.06 1.20
N ARG A 111 -16.94 -10.90 0.54
CA ARG A 111 -17.94 -10.48 -0.46
C ARG A 111 -18.03 -11.48 -1.61
N ARG A 112 -16.91 -12.03 -2.08
CA ARG A 112 -16.89 -13.01 -3.17
C ARG A 112 -17.44 -14.36 -2.71
N ARG A 113 -17.14 -14.80 -1.48
CA ARG A 113 -17.75 -15.99 -0.88
C ARG A 113 -19.27 -15.85 -0.76
N ASP A 114 -19.76 -14.72 -0.28
CA ASP A 114 -21.19 -14.46 -0.15
C ASP A 114 -21.90 -14.43 -1.51
N LEU A 115 -21.26 -13.90 -2.56
CA LEU A 115 -21.82 -13.82 -3.91
C LEU A 115 -21.81 -15.14 -4.69
N PHE A 116 -20.75 -15.94 -4.53
CA PHE A 116 -20.50 -17.13 -5.36
C PHE A 116 -20.61 -18.44 -4.57
N ALA A 117 -21.00 -18.38 -3.30
CA ALA A 117 -21.07 -19.53 -2.39
C ALA A 117 -19.77 -20.37 -2.35
N LEU A 118 -18.61 -19.72 -2.47
CA LEU A 118 -17.30 -20.38 -2.45
C LEU A 118 -17.00 -20.89 -1.02
N GLY A 119 -17.26 -22.18 -0.80
CA GLY A 119 -17.12 -22.88 0.50
C GLY A 119 -15.71 -22.86 1.07
#